data_AF-A0A841PQP8-F1
#
_entry.id   AF-A0A841PQP8-F1
#
_cell.length_a   1.000
_cell.length_b   1.000
_cell.length_c   1.000
_cell.angle_alpha   90.00
_cell.angle_beta   90.00
_cell.angle_gamma   90.00
#
_symmetry.space_group_name_H-M   'P 1'
#
loop_
_entity.id
_entity.type
_entity.pdbx_description
1 polymer ?
#
loop_
_entity_poly.entity_id
_entity_poly.type
_entity_poly.pdbx_seq_one_letter_code
_entity_poly.pdbx_strand_id
1 'polypeptide(L)'
;MTNPQQFEVWKSDVEPILELKRDEFHLLDHEEVTKEDIWNLGLQKLQKETEFVPFYRLVNILMRLSVTDFMNEQTVNAYKGIGGWSKDTEDPLEGLLEDILRH
;
A
#
# COMPACT_ATOMS: atom_id res chain seq x y z
N MET A 1 4.36 1.96 22.48
CA MET A 1 5.75 2.38 22.20
C MET A 1 6.01 2.08 20.74
N THR A 2 5.80 3.04 19.84
CA THR A 2 6.07 2.91 18.41
C THR A 2 7.56 3.20 18.20
N ASN A 3 8.34 2.14 18.00
CA ASN A 3 9.71 2.30 17.54
C ASN A 3 9.63 2.55 16.03
N PRO A 4 10.04 3.72 15.50
CA PRO A 4 10.07 3.94 14.06
C PRO A 4 11.17 3.07 13.48
N GLN A 5 10.82 1.86 13.05
CA GLN A 5 11.76 0.97 12.40
C GLN A 5 12.17 1.59 11.07
N GLN A 6 13.48 1.77 10.90
CA GLN A 6 14.03 2.28 9.66
C GLN A 6 14.22 1.13 8.67
N PHE A 7 13.19 0.81 7.89
CA PHE A 7 13.23 -0.29 6.92
C PHE A 7 14.19 -0.05 5.75
N GLU A 8 14.55 1.21 5.47
CA GLU A 8 15.47 1.57 4.38
C GLU A 8 16.82 0.85 4.46
N VAL A 9 17.30 0.52 5.66
CA VAL A 9 18.57 -0.21 5.83
C VAL A 9 18.52 -1.63 5.27
N TRP A 10 17.32 -2.21 5.14
CA TRP A 10 17.08 -3.55 4.62
C TRP A 10 16.68 -3.57 3.14
N LYS A 11 16.52 -2.40 2.51
CA LYS A 11 16.04 -2.32 1.12
C LYS A 11 16.95 -3.09 0.17
N SER A 12 18.27 -2.96 0.35
CA SER A 12 19.25 -3.72 -0.44
C SER A 12 19.18 -5.23 -0.22
N ASP A 13 18.82 -5.67 0.99
CA ASP A 13 18.74 -7.11 1.33
C ASP A 13 17.51 -7.78 0.68
N VAL A 14 16.45 -7.01 0.43
CA VAL A 14 15.22 -7.48 -0.21
C VAL A 14 15.14 -7.14 -1.70
N GLU A 15 16.17 -6.52 -2.28
CA GLU A 15 16.22 -6.15 -3.69
C GLU A 15 15.84 -7.30 -4.65
N PRO A 16 16.28 -8.55 -4.44
CA PRO A 16 15.85 -9.67 -5.29
C PRO A 16 14.34 -9.93 -5.22
N ILE A 17 13.71 -9.68 -4.06
CA ILE A 17 12.26 -9.84 -3.89
C ILE A 17 11.52 -8.72 -4.63
N LEU A 18 12.03 -7.48 -4.55
CA LEU A 18 11.44 -6.34 -5.27
C LEU A 18 11.48 -6.56 -6.78
N GLU A 19 12.59 -7.09 -7.28
CA GLU A 19 12.73 -7.47 -8.69
C GLU A 19 11.74 -8.58 -9.09
N LEU A 20 11.69 -9.68 -8.32
CA LEU A 20 10.77 -10.78 -8.59
C LEU A 20 9.30 -10.33 -8.57
N LYS A 21 8.92 -9.45 -7.65
CA LYS A 21 7.55 -8.92 -7.56
C LYS A 21 7.20 -7.98 -8.70
N ARG A 22 8.13 -7.13 -9.13
CA ARG A 22 7.95 -6.32 -10.35
C ARG A 22 7.66 -7.24 -11.54
N ASP A 23 8.47 -8.27 -11.74
CA ASP A 23 8.33 -9.18 -12.87
C ASP A 23 7.00 -9.97 -12.80
N GLU A 24 6.58 -10.38 -11.60
CA GLU A 24 5.27 -10.99 -11.37
C GLU A 24 4.13 -10.06 -11.80
N PHE A 25 4.21 -8.77 -11.48
CA PHE A 25 3.18 -7.79 -11.84
C PHE A 25 3.19 -7.50 -13.35
N HIS A 26 4.37 -7.41 -13.95
CA HIS A 26 4.54 -7.27 -15.40
C HIS A 26 3.91 -8.45 -16.15
N LEU A 27 4.08 -9.68 -15.65
CA LEU A 27 3.46 -10.87 -16.21
C LEU A 27 1.91 -10.84 -16.14
N LEU A 28 1.36 -10.02 -15.26
CA LEU A 28 -0.08 -9.81 -15.08
C LEU A 28 -0.57 -8.54 -15.79
N ASP A 29 0.12 -8.12 -16.87
CA ASP A 29 -0.18 -6.95 -17.71
C ASP A 29 -0.04 -5.59 -17.01
N HIS A 30 0.74 -5.49 -15.93
CA HIS A 30 1.05 -4.23 -15.22
C HIS A 30 2.51 -3.80 -15.44
N GLU A 31 2.93 -3.64 -16.70
CA GLU A 31 4.31 -3.29 -17.10
C GLU A 31 4.80 -1.94 -16.57
N GLU A 32 3.89 -1.04 -16.21
CA GLU A 32 4.20 0.28 -15.66
C GLU A 32 4.80 0.23 -14.25
N VAL A 33 4.62 -0.88 -13.53
CA VAL A 33 5.00 -1.01 -12.11
C VAL A 33 6.52 -1.03 -11.97
N THR A 34 7.06 -0.26 -11.05
CA THR A 34 8.50 -0.22 -10.74
C THR A 34 8.84 -0.94 -9.43
N LYS A 35 10.12 -1.29 -9.21
CA LYS A 35 10.59 -1.82 -7.92
C LYS A 35 10.32 -0.84 -6.76
N GLU A 36 10.34 0.45 -7.05
CA GLU A 36 10.04 1.50 -6.07
C GLU A 36 8.56 1.47 -5.67
N ASP A 37 7.66 1.24 -6.60
CA ASP A 37 6.23 1.09 -6.32
C ASP A 37 5.96 -0.13 -5.43
N ILE A 38 6.64 -1.26 -5.70
CA ILE A 38 6.58 -2.46 -4.84
C ILE A 38 7.09 -2.15 -3.42
N TRP A 39 8.23 -1.44 -3.30
CA TRP A 39 8.78 -1.04 -2.01
C TRP A 39 7.80 -0.16 -1.23
N ASN A 40 7.26 0.87 -1.87
CA ASN A 40 6.32 1.81 -1.27
C ASN A 40 5.02 1.11 -0.84
N LEU A 41 4.49 0.21 -1.66
CA LEU A 41 3.32 -0.60 -1.31
C LEU A 41 3.61 -1.48 -0.07
N GLY A 42 4.81 -2.07 0.01
CA GLY A 42 5.29 -2.79 1.20
C GLY A 42 5.34 -1.91 2.45
N LEU A 43 5.93 -0.71 2.35
CA LEU A 43 5.99 0.26 3.45
C LEU A 43 4.59 0.66 3.95
N GLN A 44 3.63 0.83 3.05
CA GLN A 44 2.25 1.11 3.45
C GLN A 44 1.57 -0.04 4.18
N LYS A 45 1.86 -1.30 3.80
CA LYS A 45 1.39 -2.47 4.56
C LYS A 45 2.00 -2.48 5.96
N LEU A 46 3.28 -2.13 6.10
CA LEU A 46 3.98 -2.07 7.38
C LEU A 46 3.41 -1.00 8.32
N GLN A 47 2.84 0.10 7.81
CA GLN A 47 2.18 1.11 8.65
C GLN A 47 1.00 0.56 9.46
N LYS A 48 0.44 -0.59 9.05
CA LYS A 48 -0.65 -1.27 9.76
C LYS A 48 -0.15 -2.17 10.91
N GLU A 49 1.16 -2.45 10.96
CA GLU A 49 1.75 -3.25 12.04
C GLU A 49 1.94 -2.38 13.29
N THR A 50 1.45 -2.86 14.43
CA THR A 50 1.48 -2.14 15.71
C THR A 50 2.68 -2.51 16.58
N GLU A 51 3.37 -3.59 16.21
CA GLU A 51 4.50 -4.16 16.93
C GLU A 51 5.79 -4.05 16.11
N PHE A 52 6.92 -4.37 16.74
CA PHE A 52 8.20 -4.46 16.05
C PHE A 52 8.13 -5.52 14.93
N VAL A 53 8.45 -5.11 13.71
CA VAL A 53 8.52 -5.97 12.53
C VAL A 53 9.94 -6.54 12.37
N PRO A 54 10.16 -7.84 12.65
CA PRO A 54 11.43 -8.48 12.34
C PRO A 54 11.63 -8.64 10.82
N PHE A 55 12.87 -8.78 10.36
CA PHE A 55 13.21 -8.89 8.94
C PHE A 55 12.40 -9.98 8.19
N TYR A 56 12.20 -11.16 8.79
CA TYR A 56 11.41 -12.22 8.16
C TYR A 56 9.94 -11.82 7.91
N ARG A 57 9.39 -10.92 8.74
CA ARG A 57 8.03 -10.40 8.58
C ARG A 57 7.97 -9.39 7.44
N LEU A 58 8.97 -8.51 7.31
CA LEU A 58 9.12 -7.65 6.13
C LEU A 58 9.15 -8.48 4.84
N VAL A 59 10.01 -9.50 4.80
CA VAL A 59 10.09 -10.44 3.67
C VAL A 59 8.73 -11.08 3.38
N ASN A 60 8.03 -11.55 4.41
CA ASN A 60 6.72 -12.16 4.24
C ASN A 60 5.68 -11.19 3.67
N ILE A 61 5.69 -9.93 4.12
CA ILE A 61 4.80 -8.88 3.62
C ILE A 61 5.06 -8.62 2.14
N LEU A 62 6.32 -8.42 1.75
CA LEU A 62 6.71 -8.16 0.35
C LEU A 62 6.31 -9.33 -0.56
N MET A 63 6.56 -10.57 -0.15
CA MET A 63 6.21 -11.76 -0.93
C MET A 63 4.69 -11.95 -1.11
N ARG A 64 3.87 -11.41 -0.20
CA ARG A 64 2.40 -11.50 -0.25
C ARG A 64 1.73 -10.37 -1.03
N LEU A 65 2.49 -9.36 -1.47
CA LEU A 65 1.94 -8.27 -2.28
C LEU A 65 1.29 -8.82 -3.56
N SER A 66 0.12 -8.29 -3.89
CA SER A 66 -0.64 -8.66 -5.09
C SER A 66 -0.95 -7.44 -5.94
N VAL A 67 -1.26 -7.65 -7.22
CA VAL A 67 -1.78 -6.60 -8.12
C VAL A 67 -3.03 -5.94 -7.52
N THR A 68 -3.90 -6.72 -6.87
CA THR A 68 -5.08 -6.19 -6.18
C THR A 68 -4.70 -5.20 -5.07
N ASP A 69 -3.62 -5.46 -4.33
CA ASP A 69 -3.14 -4.52 -3.31
C ASP A 69 -2.68 -3.20 -3.94
N PHE A 70 -1.97 -3.28 -5.07
CA PHE A 70 -1.50 -2.12 -5.83
C PHE A 70 -2.66 -1.30 -6.41
N MET A 71 -3.63 -1.95 -7.06
CA MET A 71 -4.79 -1.27 -7.64
C MET A 71 -5.64 -0.58 -6.57
N ASN A 72 -5.82 -1.22 -5.40
CA ASN A 72 -6.51 -0.60 -4.28
C ASN A 72 -5.78 0.66 -3.78
N GLU A 73 -4.45 0.59 -3.71
CA GLU A 73 -3.60 1.71 -3.29
C GLU A 73 -3.70 2.89 -4.26
N GLN A 74 -3.57 2.62 -5.56
CA GLN A 74 -3.69 3.62 -6.63
C GLN A 74 -5.08 4.27 -6.64
N THR A 75 -6.14 3.47 -6.44
CA THR A 75 -7.51 3.96 -6.33
C THR A 75 -7.67 4.91 -5.14
N VAL A 76 -7.20 4.50 -3.95
CA VAL A 76 -7.25 5.34 -2.74
C VAL A 76 -6.45 6.64 -2.93
N ASN A 77 -5.27 6.58 -3.54
CA ASN A 77 -4.45 7.77 -3.79
C ASN A 77 -5.11 8.71 -4.80
N ALA A 78 -5.73 8.19 -5.85
CA ALA A 78 -6.49 9.00 -6.79
C ALA A 78 -7.61 9.77 -6.08
N TYR A 79 -8.36 9.12 -5.18
CA TYR A 79 -9.39 9.80 -4.39
C TYR A 79 -8.81 10.85 -3.43
N LYS A 80 -7.70 10.56 -2.75
CA LYS A 80 -6.99 11.53 -1.88
C LYS A 80 -6.48 12.74 -2.66
N GLY A 81 -6.05 12.55 -3.91
CA GLY A 81 -5.55 13.61 -4.78
C GLY A 81 -6.66 14.47 -5.39
N ILE A 82 -7.87 13.90 -5.59
CA ILE A 82 -9.02 14.60 -6.18
C ILE A 82 -9.77 15.46 -5.14
N GLY A 83 -9.69 15.13 -3.86
CA GLY A 83 -10.16 15.99 -2.78
C GLY A 83 -9.41 15.61 -1.51
N GLY A 84 -8.82 16.59 -0.82
CA GLY A 84 -8.09 16.35 0.42
C GLY A 84 -8.97 15.67 1.46
N TRP A 85 -8.95 14.34 1.50
CA TRP A 85 -9.53 13.54 2.56
C TRP A 85 -8.62 13.61 3.79
N SER A 86 -8.68 14.75 4.48
CA SER A 86 -8.37 14.81 5.90
C SER A 86 -9.47 14.09 6.67
N LYS A 87 -9.09 13.18 7.55
CA LYS A 87 -9.96 12.40 8.45
C LYS A 87 -10.86 13.26 9.36
N ASP A 88 -10.67 14.59 9.34
CA ASP A 88 -11.35 15.58 10.16
C ASP A 88 -12.42 16.39 9.41
N THR A 89 -12.68 16.08 8.13
CA THR A 89 -13.73 16.75 7.35
C THR A 89 -14.99 15.90 7.41
N GLU A 90 -16.05 16.43 8.04
CA GLU A 90 -17.39 15.84 8.09
C GLU A 90 -17.73 15.17 6.76
N ASP A 91 -17.94 13.85 6.81
CA ASP A 91 -17.96 12.95 5.67
C ASP A 91 -19.13 13.29 4.72
N PRO A 92 -18.88 13.93 3.57
CA PRO A 92 -19.95 14.30 2.63
C PRO A 92 -20.54 13.08 1.91
N LEU A 93 -19.93 11.88 2.04
CA LEU A 93 -20.47 10.64 1.51
C LEU A 93 -21.55 10.02 2.40
N GLU A 94 -21.59 10.36 3.69
CA GLU A 94 -22.60 9.84 4.62
C GLU A 94 -24.00 10.34 4.23
N GLY A 95 -24.13 11.60 3.81
CA GLY A 95 -25.37 12.17 3.27
C GLY A 95 -25.77 11.57 1.93
N LEU A 96 -24.80 11.27 1.06
CA LEU A 96 -25.06 10.64 -0.24
C LEU A 96 -25.58 9.19 -0.08
N LEU A 97 -25.06 8.46 0.90
CA LEU A 97 -25.50 7.11 1.22
C LEU A 97 -26.92 7.11 1.79
N GLU A 98 -27.25 8.08 2.66
CA GLU A 98 -28.61 8.26 3.17
C GLU A 98 -29.61 8.59 2.06
N ASP A 99 -29.26 9.45 1.10
CA ASP A 99 -30.15 9.84 0.00
C ASP A 99 -30.46 8.66 -0.95
N ILE A 100 -29.47 7.80 -1.21
CA ILE A 100 -29.63 6.58 -1.99
C ILE A 100 -30.49 5.55 -1.26
N LEU A 101 -30.34 5.44 0.07
CA LEU A 101 -31.11 4.48 0.89
C LEU A 101 -32.55 4.95 1.19
N ARG A 102 -32.89 6.21 0.90
CA ARG A 102 -34.23 6.78 1.08
C ARG A 102 -35.15 6.63 -0.15
N HIS A 103 -34.68 6.04 -1.25
CA HIS A 103 -35.48 5.76 -2.46
C HIS A 103 -35.58 4.27 -2.74
#